data_AF-A0A7X9S305-F1
#
_entry.id   AF-A0A7X9S305-F1
#
_cell.length_a   1.000
_cell.length_b   1.000
_cell.length_c   1.000
_cell.angle_alpha   90.00
_cell.angle_beta   90.00
_cell.angle_gamma   90.00
#
_symmetry.space_group_name_H-M   'P 1'
#
loop_
_entity.id
_entity.type
_entity.pdbx_description
1 polymer ?
#
loop_
_entity_poly.entity_id
_entity_poly.type
_entity_poly.pdbx_seq_one_letter_code
_entity_poly.pdbx_strand_id
1 'polypeptide(L)'
;MNKILTSYKKLISLLICFLVFACITLFIKYYFKPFILVLIMAIICAPIYGLMNNLNIPEKISGALCIAIINILLILFIIYLGNEIFNLGKNIYSKNLEFINTLIKDISMALNVDISNLKIGKSVFSIISDKGLRQGAISTGEMILAYFMANICTYFILVDRKYIIEIFELLFPKNLTNKFMNHKNNFKHMIVIEGILVLISIFEIIVGFTILGIPNGFMLGIVCGVLDILPYVGTIIVFIPIIIYNIIMKKYITAIGLVCLYILIQVVREVLEAKFLGAKLDIHPLVILISIYVGMNIFGILGMIAGPMYSIIAKEIIYSTE
;
A
#
# COMPACT_ATOMS: atom_id res chain seq x y z
N MET A 1 19.69 44.50 -5.09
CA MET A 1 18.69 43.57 -4.53
C MET A 1 18.05 42.64 -5.58
N ASN A 2 17.63 43.15 -6.76
CA ASN A 2 16.96 42.33 -7.80
C ASN A 2 17.84 41.26 -8.49
N LYS A 3 19.16 41.42 -8.59
CA LYS A 3 20.07 40.44 -9.23
C LYS A 3 20.36 39.19 -8.37
N ILE A 4 20.34 39.37 -7.05
CA ILE A 4 20.51 38.28 -6.07
C ILE A 4 19.22 37.47 -6.00
N LEU A 5 18.06 38.14 -5.89
CA LEU A 5 16.75 37.46 -5.87
C LEU A 5 16.47 36.67 -7.14
N THR A 6 16.94 37.12 -8.31
CA THR A 6 16.82 36.38 -9.58
C THR A 6 17.74 35.17 -9.61
N SER A 7 18.97 35.28 -9.10
CA SER A 7 19.93 34.15 -9.01
C SER A 7 19.48 33.06 -8.04
N TYR A 8 18.85 33.42 -6.92
CA TYR A 8 18.34 32.47 -5.91
C TYR A 8 16.86 32.11 -6.08
N LYS A 9 16.18 32.62 -7.11
CA LYS A 9 14.73 32.42 -7.31
C LYS A 9 14.34 30.95 -7.35
N LYS A 10 15.12 30.12 -8.02
CA LYS A 10 14.91 28.66 -8.10
C LYS A 10 15.12 27.98 -6.73
N LEU A 11 16.15 28.39 -5.99
CA LEU A 11 16.49 27.84 -4.68
C LEU A 11 15.44 28.20 -3.62
N ILE A 12 14.98 29.46 -3.63
CA ILE A 12 13.88 29.95 -2.79
C ILE A 12 12.57 29.24 -3.16
N SER A 13 12.28 29.05 -4.46
CA SER A 13 11.12 28.30 -4.93
C SER A 13 11.13 26.83 -4.46
N LEU A 14 12.28 26.15 -4.52
CA LEU A 14 12.45 24.78 -4.02
C LEU A 14 12.24 24.70 -2.50
N LEU A 15 12.79 25.65 -1.75
CA LEU A 15 12.64 25.75 -0.29
C LEU A 15 11.18 25.99 0.11
N ILE A 16 10.50 26.92 -0.57
CA ILE A 16 9.07 27.20 -0.32
C ILE A 16 8.23 25.96 -0.69
N CYS A 17 8.52 25.32 -1.82
CA CYS A 17 7.82 24.10 -2.23
C CYS A 17 8.02 22.98 -1.19
N PHE A 18 9.26 22.77 -0.72
CA PHE A 18 9.56 21.80 0.34
C PHE A 18 8.83 22.11 1.64
N LEU A 19 8.82 23.37 2.08
CA LEU A 19 8.13 23.80 3.31
C LEU A 19 6.62 23.62 3.20
N VAL A 20 6.01 24.00 2.07
CA VAL A 20 4.58 23.78 1.83
C VAL A 20 4.26 22.29 1.81
N PHE A 21 5.08 21.49 1.12
CA PHE A 21 4.92 20.05 1.04
C PHE A 21 5.10 19.35 2.40
N ALA A 22 6.10 19.75 3.17
CA ALA A 22 6.35 19.27 4.54
C ALA A 22 5.21 19.68 5.49
N CYS A 23 4.70 20.90 5.39
CA CYS A 23 3.54 21.34 6.18
C CYS A 23 2.29 20.54 5.84
N ILE A 24 1.97 20.35 4.55
CA ILE A 24 0.81 19.55 4.12
C ILE A 24 0.95 18.11 4.62
N THR A 25 2.12 17.48 4.44
CA THR A 25 2.35 16.10 4.85
C THR A 25 2.33 15.93 6.38
N LEU A 26 2.87 16.88 7.15
CA LEU A 26 2.76 16.88 8.61
C LEU A 26 1.32 17.11 9.08
N PHE A 27 0.62 18.05 8.46
CA PHE A 27 -0.79 18.31 8.76
C PHE A 27 -1.63 17.05 8.51
N ILE A 28 -1.42 16.37 7.39
CA ILE A 28 -2.09 15.11 7.09
C ILE A 28 -1.70 14.02 8.11
N LYS A 29 -0.41 13.86 8.43
CA LYS A 29 0.07 12.84 9.39
C LYS A 29 -0.53 13.02 10.78
N TYR A 30 -0.63 14.25 11.27
CA TYR A 30 -1.11 14.54 12.62
C TYR A 30 -2.64 14.65 12.71
N TYR A 31 -3.29 15.29 11.74
CA TYR A 31 -4.72 15.58 11.79
C TYR A 31 -5.58 14.64 10.94
N PHE A 32 -5.01 14.02 9.91
CA PHE A 32 -5.70 13.09 9.03
C PHE A 32 -5.03 11.71 9.01
N LYS A 33 -4.90 11.05 10.17
CA LYS A 33 -4.58 9.60 10.21
C LYS A 33 -5.42 8.74 9.24
N PRO A 34 -6.74 8.96 9.03
CA PRO A 34 -7.50 8.21 8.02
C PRO A 34 -7.16 8.54 6.57
N PHE A 35 -6.29 9.53 6.28
CA PHE A 35 -6.01 9.96 4.91
C PHE A 35 -5.48 8.85 4.02
N ILE A 36 -4.65 7.97 4.56
CA ILE A 36 -4.13 6.82 3.81
C ILE A 36 -5.29 5.93 3.37
N LEU A 37 -6.21 5.61 4.28
CA LEU A 37 -7.42 4.85 3.98
C LEU A 37 -8.31 5.55 2.97
N VAL A 38 -8.47 6.88 3.07
CA VAL A 38 -9.21 7.70 2.08
C VAL A 38 -8.56 7.57 0.70
N LEU A 39 -7.24 7.69 0.61
CA LEU A 39 -6.50 7.70 -0.64
C LEU A 39 -6.51 6.31 -1.29
N ILE A 40 -6.30 5.25 -0.50
CA ILE A 40 -6.47 3.87 -0.95
C ILE A 40 -7.89 3.65 -1.48
N MET A 41 -8.90 4.01 -0.68
CA MET A 41 -10.29 3.79 -1.06
C MET A 41 -10.68 4.58 -2.31
N ALA A 42 -10.22 5.83 -2.44
CA ALA A 42 -10.44 6.64 -3.63
C ALA A 42 -9.75 6.06 -4.87
N ILE A 43 -8.52 5.54 -4.77
CA ILE A 43 -7.82 4.90 -5.89
C ILE A 43 -8.56 3.64 -6.34
N ILE A 44 -8.96 2.76 -5.41
CA ILE A 44 -9.64 1.51 -5.77
C ILE A 44 -11.05 1.80 -6.33
N CYS A 45 -11.76 2.81 -5.79
CA CYS A 45 -13.08 3.22 -6.29
C CYS A 45 -13.03 3.94 -7.65
N ALA A 46 -12.01 4.74 -7.93
CA ALA A 46 -11.93 5.56 -9.15
C ALA A 46 -12.18 4.82 -10.48
N PRO A 47 -11.57 3.65 -10.77
CA PRO A 47 -11.82 2.94 -12.02
C PRO A 47 -13.26 2.43 -12.12
N ILE A 48 -13.82 1.90 -11.03
CA ILE A 48 -15.20 1.40 -10.99
C ILE A 48 -16.18 2.57 -11.18
N TYR A 49 -15.98 3.67 -10.47
CA TYR A 49 -16.77 4.89 -10.62
C TYR A 49 -16.76 5.42 -12.06
N GLY A 50 -15.59 5.45 -12.71
CA GLY A 50 -15.45 5.84 -14.11
C GLY A 50 -16.21 4.93 -15.08
N LEU A 51 -16.16 3.61 -14.87
CA LEU A 51 -16.93 2.64 -15.64
C LEU A 51 -18.45 2.87 -15.50
N MET A 52 -18.92 3.15 -14.29
CA MET A 52 -20.34 3.42 -14.02
C MET A 52 -20.83 4.72 -14.68
N ASN A 53 -20.00 5.77 -14.68
CA ASN A 53 -20.31 7.01 -15.38
C ASN A 53 -20.35 6.82 -16.91
N ASN A 54 -19.51 5.94 -17.46
CA ASN A 54 -19.58 5.58 -18.89
C ASN A 54 -20.87 4.82 -19.25
N LEU A 55 -21.53 4.19 -18.26
CA LEU A 55 -22.83 3.55 -18.39
C LEU A 55 -24.01 4.52 -18.14
N ASN A 56 -23.76 5.83 -18.10
CA ASN A 56 -24.75 6.89 -17.85
C ASN A 56 -25.49 6.80 -16.50
N ILE A 57 -24.89 6.16 -15.48
CA ILE A 57 -25.44 6.15 -14.13
C ILE A 57 -25.22 7.52 -13.48
N PRO A 58 -26.21 8.12 -12.78
CA PRO A 58 -26.06 9.42 -12.13
C PRO A 58 -24.88 9.45 -11.14
N GLU A 59 -24.09 10.54 -11.15
CA GLU A 59 -22.83 10.68 -10.40
C GLU A 59 -22.95 10.30 -8.91
N LYS A 60 -24.06 10.70 -8.24
CA LYS A 60 -24.33 10.37 -6.84
C LYS A 60 -24.56 8.87 -6.61
N ILE A 61 -25.28 8.23 -7.53
CA ILE A 61 -25.60 6.79 -7.47
C ILE A 61 -24.35 5.97 -7.80
N SER A 62 -23.56 6.37 -8.80
CA SER A 62 -22.27 5.77 -9.12
C SER A 62 -21.33 5.79 -7.91
N GLY A 63 -21.27 6.92 -7.18
CA GLY A 63 -20.43 7.06 -5.99
C GLY A 63 -20.83 6.08 -4.88
N ALA A 64 -22.12 6.03 -4.55
CA ALA A 64 -22.63 5.15 -3.51
C ALA A 64 -22.49 3.66 -3.86
N LEU A 65 -22.85 3.28 -5.09
CA LEU A 65 -22.77 1.89 -5.56
C LEU A 65 -21.32 1.40 -5.64
N CYS A 66 -20.40 2.22 -6.15
CA CYS A 66 -18.99 1.88 -6.21
C CYS A 66 -18.44 1.56 -4.82
N ILE A 67 -18.69 2.44 -3.85
CA ILE A 67 -18.25 2.24 -2.46
C ILE A 67 -18.89 0.99 -1.86
N ALA A 68 -20.19 0.75 -2.09
CA ALA A 68 -20.85 -0.46 -1.62
C ALA A 68 -20.23 -1.74 -2.19
N ILE A 69 -19.98 -1.78 -3.51
CA ILE A 69 -19.33 -2.91 -4.19
C ILE A 69 -17.96 -3.19 -3.58
N ILE A 70 -17.12 -2.16 -3.42
CA ILE A 70 -15.78 -2.35 -2.86
C ILE A 70 -15.84 -2.80 -1.41
N ASN A 71 -16.73 -2.25 -0.58
CA ASN A 71 -16.87 -2.69 0.80
C ASN A 71 -17.33 -4.15 0.91
N ILE A 72 -18.24 -4.59 0.03
CA ILE A 72 -18.64 -5.99 -0.05
C ILE A 72 -17.43 -6.85 -0.43
N LEU A 73 -16.65 -6.46 -1.44
CA LEU A 73 -15.45 -7.17 -1.85
C LEU A 73 -14.39 -7.23 -0.73
N LEU A 74 -14.18 -6.14 0.00
CA LEU A 74 -13.26 -6.07 1.14
C LEU A 74 -13.72 -6.97 2.29
N ILE A 75 -15.01 -6.98 2.63
CA ILE A 75 -15.55 -7.86 3.67
C ILE A 75 -15.39 -9.33 3.28
N LEU A 76 -15.73 -9.70 2.05
CA LEU A 76 -15.55 -11.05 1.53
C LEU A 76 -14.06 -11.46 1.56
N PHE A 77 -13.19 -10.55 1.17
CA PHE A 77 -11.74 -10.73 1.20
C PHE A 77 -11.21 -10.97 2.63
N ILE A 78 -11.64 -10.16 3.60
CA ILE A 78 -11.24 -10.30 5.01
C ILE A 78 -11.72 -11.63 5.58
N ILE A 79 -12.98 -12.02 5.33
CA ILE A 79 -13.54 -13.30 5.79
C ILE A 79 -12.76 -14.47 5.18
N TYR A 80 -12.48 -14.41 3.88
CA TYR A 80 -11.76 -15.46 3.18
C TYR A 80 -10.32 -15.60 3.69
N LEU A 81 -9.55 -14.51 3.74
CA LEU A 81 -8.20 -14.52 4.26
C LEU A 81 -8.16 -14.96 5.73
N GLY A 82 -9.09 -14.47 6.54
CA GLY A 82 -9.23 -14.85 7.93
C GLY A 82 -9.42 -16.36 8.09
N ASN A 83 -10.30 -16.96 7.28
CA ASN A 83 -10.51 -18.41 7.26
C ASN A 83 -9.26 -19.18 6.79
N GLU A 84 -8.56 -18.72 5.76
CA GLU A 84 -7.33 -19.36 5.30
C GLU A 84 -6.23 -19.31 6.36
N ILE A 85 -5.97 -18.14 6.94
CA ILE A 85 -4.98 -17.99 8.02
C ILE A 85 -5.37 -18.86 9.23
N PHE A 86 -6.65 -18.87 9.60
CA PHE A 86 -7.15 -19.69 10.70
C PHE A 86 -6.96 -21.20 10.41
N ASN A 87 -7.27 -21.65 9.20
CA ASN A 87 -7.10 -23.04 8.80
C ASN A 87 -5.62 -23.45 8.72
N LEU A 88 -4.75 -22.58 8.21
CA LEU A 88 -3.29 -22.78 8.23
C LEU A 88 -2.79 -22.91 9.67
N GLY A 89 -3.19 -22.01 10.56
CA GLY A 89 -2.85 -22.05 11.98
C GLY A 89 -3.35 -23.31 12.68
N LYS A 90 -4.61 -23.69 12.44
CA LYS A 90 -5.21 -24.93 12.96
C LYS A 90 -4.48 -26.17 12.47
N ASN A 91 -4.10 -26.22 11.20
CA ASN A 91 -3.37 -27.36 10.62
C ASN A 91 -1.94 -27.45 11.17
N ILE A 92 -1.25 -26.32 11.37
CA ILE A 92 0.04 -26.26 12.06
C ILE A 92 -0.08 -26.80 13.47
N TYR A 93 -1.05 -26.32 14.23
CA TYR A 93 -1.24 -26.71 15.62
C TYR A 93 -1.62 -28.19 15.75
N SER A 94 -2.63 -28.65 15.00
CA SER A 94 -3.16 -30.00 15.16
C SER A 94 -2.22 -31.11 14.65
N LYS A 95 -1.44 -30.88 13.59
CA LYS A 95 -0.58 -31.92 13.00
C LYS A 95 0.85 -31.97 13.54
N ASN A 96 1.34 -30.89 14.15
CA ASN A 96 2.74 -30.76 14.54
C ASN A 96 2.93 -30.35 16.00
N LEU A 97 1.96 -30.65 16.88
CA LEU A 97 2.01 -30.37 18.32
C LEU A 97 3.34 -30.81 18.96
N GLU A 98 3.83 -32.01 18.64
CA GLU A 98 5.10 -32.54 19.17
C GLU A 98 6.32 -31.78 18.64
N PHE A 99 6.34 -31.42 17.35
CA PHE A 99 7.44 -30.66 16.74
C PHE A 99 7.48 -29.21 17.25
N ILE A 100 6.31 -28.59 17.46
CA ILE A 100 6.21 -27.25 18.03
C ILE A 100 6.68 -27.27 19.49
N ASN A 101 6.24 -28.24 20.28
CA ASN A 101 6.66 -28.37 21.68
C ASN A 101 8.17 -28.64 21.82
N THR A 102 8.77 -29.39 20.88
CA THR A 102 10.23 -29.63 20.86
C THR A 102 11.01 -28.40 20.41
N LEU A 103 10.59 -27.70 19.35
CA LEU A 103 11.19 -26.42 18.93
C LEU A 103 11.18 -25.36 20.04
N ILE A 104 10.05 -25.24 20.75
CA ILE A 104 9.91 -24.31 21.89
C ILE A 104 10.92 -24.66 22.98
N LYS A 105 11.16 -25.95 23.22
CA LYS A 105 12.11 -26.46 24.21
C LYS A 105 13.57 -26.27 23.77
N ASP A 106 13.88 -26.46 22.49
CA ASP A 106 15.23 -26.27 21.95
C ASP A 106 15.63 -24.79 21.94
N ILE A 107 14.70 -23.90 21.57
CA ILE A 107 14.89 -22.45 21.66
C ILE A 107 15.06 -22.02 23.14
N SER A 108 14.39 -22.70 24.07
CA SER A 108 14.51 -22.42 25.51
C SER A 108 15.88 -22.74 26.04
N MET A 109 16.41 -23.90 25.65
CA MET A 109 17.73 -24.34 26.04
C MET A 109 18.82 -23.48 25.39
N ALA A 110 18.65 -23.10 24.12
CA ALA A 110 19.63 -22.27 23.39
C ALA A 110 19.75 -20.84 23.92
N LEU A 111 18.65 -20.24 24.39
CA LEU A 111 18.64 -18.88 24.93
C LEU A 111 18.83 -18.81 26.46
N ASN A 112 18.92 -19.96 27.14
CA ASN A 112 18.96 -20.04 28.61
C ASN A 112 17.80 -19.29 29.29
N VAL A 113 16.67 -19.18 28.58
CA VAL A 113 15.43 -18.60 29.08
C VAL A 113 14.51 -19.77 29.38
N ASP A 114 13.91 -19.79 30.57
CA ASP A 114 12.97 -20.85 30.94
C ASP A 114 11.64 -20.67 30.17
N ILE A 115 11.61 -21.17 28.92
CA ILE A 115 10.43 -21.07 28.04
C ILE A 115 9.35 -22.07 28.45
N SER A 116 9.64 -23.01 29.36
CA SER A 116 8.60 -23.80 30.02
C SER A 116 7.56 -22.91 30.73
N ASN A 117 7.98 -21.71 31.16
CA ASN A 117 7.15 -20.63 31.69
C ASN A 117 6.84 -19.51 30.69
N LEU A 118 7.51 -19.45 29.52
CA LEU A 118 6.96 -18.77 28.35
C LEU A 118 5.82 -19.62 27.81
N LYS A 119 4.70 -19.48 28.51
CA LYS A 119 3.39 -19.66 27.94
C LYS A 119 3.39 -18.79 26.68
N ILE A 120 3.53 -19.39 25.51
CA ILE A 120 3.01 -18.81 24.25
C ILE A 120 1.52 -18.50 24.45
N GLY A 121 0.88 -19.29 25.32
CA GLY A 121 -0.37 -18.97 25.98
C GLY A 121 -0.43 -17.60 26.68
N LYS A 122 0.63 -17.01 27.26
CA LYS A 122 0.75 -15.65 27.88
C LYS A 122 0.95 -14.52 26.87
N SER A 123 1.58 -14.76 25.72
CA SER A 123 1.63 -13.76 24.63
C SER A 123 0.26 -13.65 23.94
N VAL A 124 -0.39 -14.80 23.75
CA VAL A 124 -1.79 -14.91 23.36
C VAL A 124 -2.71 -14.43 24.49
N PHE A 125 -2.42 -14.75 25.76
CA PHE A 125 -3.17 -14.25 26.92
C PHE A 125 -2.92 -12.77 27.18
N SER A 126 -1.83 -12.18 26.73
CA SER A 126 -1.61 -10.74 26.83
C SER A 126 -2.48 -10.01 25.83
N ILE A 127 -2.73 -10.60 24.65
CA ILE A 127 -3.73 -10.16 23.68
C ILE A 127 -5.15 -10.37 24.24
N ILE A 128 -5.39 -11.46 24.98
CA ILE A 128 -6.68 -11.80 25.63
C ILE A 128 -6.80 -11.19 27.06
N SER A 129 -5.79 -10.49 27.56
CA SER A 129 -5.85 -9.84 28.87
C SER A 129 -6.68 -8.57 28.78
N ASP A 130 -7.25 -8.10 29.89
CA ASP A 130 -7.98 -6.82 29.91
C ASP A 130 -7.21 -5.66 29.27
N LYS A 131 -5.87 -5.66 29.34
CA LYS A 131 -5.04 -4.62 28.70
C LYS A 131 -4.87 -4.84 27.19
N GLY A 132 -4.66 -6.07 26.73
CA GLY A 132 -4.53 -6.35 25.28
C GLY A 132 -5.86 -6.34 24.55
N LEU A 133 -6.94 -6.80 25.18
CA LEU A 133 -8.30 -6.64 24.67
C LEU A 133 -8.69 -5.17 24.63
N ARG A 134 -8.36 -4.37 25.66
CA ARG A 134 -8.60 -2.91 25.62
C ARG A 134 -7.76 -2.23 24.56
N GLN A 135 -6.46 -2.52 24.46
CA GLN A 135 -5.60 -1.91 23.45
C GLN A 135 -5.99 -2.34 22.02
N GLY A 136 -6.36 -3.61 21.84
CA GLY A 136 -6.92 -4.16 20.61
C GLY A 136 -8.26 -3.51 20.26
N ALA A 137 -9.15 -3.34 21.23
CA ALA A 137 -10.45 -2.67 21.02
C ALA A 137 -10.29 -1.18 20.71
N ILE A 138 -9.36 -0.47 21.37
CA ILE A 138 -9.05 0.93 21.08
C ILE A 138 -8.50 1.06 19.66
N SER A 139 -7.50 0.26 19.29
CA SER A 139 -6.91 0.30 17.94
C SER A 139 -7.90 -0.13 16.86
N THR A 140 -8.71 -1.16 17.10
CA THR A 140 -9.77 -1.59 16.19
C THR A 140 -10.86 -0.52 16.07
N GLY A 141 -11.25 0.12 17.18
CA GLY A 141 -12.21 1.21 17.20
C GLY A 141 -11.72 2.43 16.43
N GLU A 142 -10.46 2.85 16.63
CA GLU A 142 -9.82 3.90 15.84
C GLU A 142 -9.79 3.55 14.34
N MET A 143 -9.48 2.29 14.00
CA MET A 143 -9.44 1.82 12.61
C MET A 143 -10.83 1.78 11.97
N ILE A 144 -11.86 1.37 12.71
CA ILE A 144 -13.26 1.37 12.26
C ILE A 144 -13.70 2.81 12.00
N LEU A 145 -13.46 3.73 12.95
CA LEU A 145 -13.79 5.15 12.77
C LEU A 145 -13.06 5.75 11.57
N ALA A 146 -11.76 5.46 11.43
CA ALA A 146 -10.98 5.89 10.29
C ALA A 146 -11.52 5.34 8.96
N TYR A 147 -11.96 4.08 8.94
CA TYR A 147 -12.55 3.43 7.78
C TYR A 147 -13.91 4.04 7.40
N PHE A 148 -14.80 4.33 8.36
CA PHE A 148 -16.05 5.03 8.08
C PHE A 148 -15.81 6.44 7.53
N MET A 149 -14.90 7.20 8.14
CA MET A 149 -14.51 8.52 7.65
C MET A 149 -13.93 8.43 6.24
N ALA A 150 -13.10 7.42 5.97
CA ALA A 150 -12.53 7.20 4.64
C ALA A 150 -13.61 6.94 3.58
N ASN A 151 -14.64 6.17 3.89
CA ASN A 151 -15.78 5.95 3.00
C ASN A 151 -16.53 7.26 2.68
N ILE A 152 -16.83 8.05 3.71
CA ILE A 152 -17.53 9.34 3.54
C ILE A 152 -16.69 10.31 2.71
N CYS A 153 -15.40 10.47 3.04
CA CYS A 153 -14.50 11.33 2.28
C CYS A 153 -14.33 10.86 0.83
N THR A 154 -14.21 9.55 0.61
CA THR A 154 -14.09 8.98 -0.73
C THR A 154 -15.33 9.29 -1.57
N TYR A 155 -16.53 9.19 -0.98
CA TYR A 155 -17.77 9.55 -1.65
C TYR A 155 -17.72 11.00 -2.15
N PHE A 156 -17.39 11.95 -1.28
CA PHE A 156 -17.28 13.36 -1.66
C PHE A 156 -16.17 13.62 -2.69
N ILE A 157 -15.03 12.94 -2.58
CA ILE A 157 -13.93 13.05 -3.56
C ILE A 157 -14.38 12.62 -4.96
N LEU A 158 -15.18 11.55 -5.05
CA LEU A 158 -15.64 11.00 -6.32
C LEU A 158 -16.79 11.84 -6.92
N VAL A 159 -17.79 12.18 -6.11
CA VAL A 159 -19.00 12.88 -6.56
C VAL A 159 -18.74 14.37 -6.78
N ASP A 160 -18.07 15.05 -5.85
CA ASP A 160 -17.83 16.49 -5.89
C ASP A 160 -16.49 16.84 -6.56
N ARG A 161 -15.97 15.92 -7.39
CA ARG A 161 -14.69 16.07 -8.10
C ARG A 161 -14.56 17.42 -8.81
N LYS A 162 -15.64 17.91 -9.43
CA LYS A 162 -15.66 19.20 -10.15
C LYS A 162 -15.43 20.37 -9.19
N TYR A 163 -16.16 20.42 -8.08
CA TYR A 163 -16.00 21.45 -7.05
C TYR A 163 -14.62 21.41 -6.38
N ILE A 164 -14.07 20.22 -6.13
CA ILE A 164 -12.72 20.07 -5.58
C ILE A 164 -11.68 20.66 -6.54
N ILE A 165 -11.83 20.44 -7.84
CA ILE A 165 -10.94 21.01 -8.86
C ILE A 165 -11.10 22.54 -8.90
N GLU A 166 -12.31 23.07 -8.84
CA GLU A 166 -12.55 24.53 -8.80
C GLU A 166 -11.93 25.20 -7.57
N ILE A 167 -12.06 24.58 -6.39
CA ILE A 167 -11.41 25.06 -5.15
C ILE A 167 -9.89 25.01 -5.31
N PHE A 168 -9.36 23.95 -5.91
CA PHE A 168 -7.93 23.83 -6.19
C PHE A 168 -7.46 24.92 -7.17
N GLU A 169 -8.24 25.24 -8.19
CA GLU A 169 -7.96 26.32 -9.14
C GLU A 169 -8.04 27.72 -8.51
N LEU A 170 -8.81 27.90 -7.44
CA LEU A 170 -8.88 29.14 -6.66
C LEU A 170 -7.71 29.31 -5.70
N LEU A 171 -7.21 28.22 -5.12
CA LEU A 171 -6.12 28.23 -4.15
C LEU A 171 -4.73 28.30 -4.79
N PHE A 172 -4.58 27.84 -6.03
CA PHE A 172 -3.30 27.78 -6.73
C PHE A 172 -3.23 28.72 -7.94
N PRO A 173 -2.09 29.39 -8.20
CA PRO A 173 -1.91 30.23 -9.37
C PRO A 173 -2.17 29.48 -10.68
N LYS A 174 -2.87 30.10 -11.63
CA LYS A 174 -3.27 29.52 -12.94
C LYS A 174 -2.12 28.89 -13.76
N ASN A 175 -0.89 29.35 -13.53
CA ASN A 175 0.29 28.81 -14.21
C ASN A 175 0.67 27.39 -13.73
N LEU A 176 0.33 27.03 -12.49
CA LEU A 176 0.54 25.68 -11.94
C LEU A 176 -0.59 24.72 -12.38
N THR A 177 -1.83 25.21 -12.41
CA THR A 177 -3.00 24.39 -12.78
C THR A 177 -2.96 23.98 -14.25
N ASN A 178 -2.59 24.88 -15.17
CA ASN A 178 -2.47 24.55 -16.59
C ASN A 178 -1.34 23.54 -16.89
N LYS A 179 -0.22 23.57 -16.16
CA LYS A 179 0.84 22.56 -16.28
C LYS A 179 0.41 21.18 -15.79
N PHE A 180 -0.33 21.13 -14.66
CA PHE A 180 -0.93 19.90 -14.14
C PHE A 180 -2.01 19.32 -15.08
N MET A 181 -2.85 20.18 -15.66
CA MET A 181 -3.92 19.76 -16.58
C MET A 181 -3.34 19.18 -17.88
N ASN A 182 -2.22 19.73 -18.37
CA ASN A 182 -1.48 19.19 -19.52
C ASN A 182 -0.80 17.84 -19.21
N HIS A 183 -0.48 17.55 -17.95
CA HIS A 183 0.10 16.26 -17.51
C HIS A 183 -0.94 15.20 -17.15
N LYS A 184 -2.25 15.51 -17.23
CA LYS A 184 -3.33 14.56 -16.93
C LYS A 184 -3.27 13.27 -17.76
N ASN A 185 -2.82 13.37 -19.02
CA ASN A 185 -2.58 12.18 -19.85
C ASN A 185 -1.41 11.33 -19.35
N ASN A 186 -0.35 11.95 -18.82
CA ASN A 186 0.78 11.22 -18.25
C ASN A 186 0.37 10.45 -16.99
N PHE A 187 -0.44 11.05 -16.10
CA PHE A 187 -1.02 10.36 -14.94
C PHE A 187 -1.95 9.20 -15.34
N LYS A 188 -2.78 9.40 -16.36
CA LYS A 188 -3.66 8.32 -16.87
C LYS A 188 -2.84 7.15 -17.42
N HIS A 189 -1.76 7.44 -18.15
CA HIS A 189 -0.82 6.41 -18.61
C HIS A 189 -0.12 5.70 -17.44
N MET A 190 0.25 6.43 -16.39
CA MET A 190 0.89 5.87 -15.19
C MET A 190 -0.03 4.87 -14.48
N ILE A 191 -1.30 5.20 -14.31
CA ILE A 191 -2.31 4.30 -13.71
C ILE A 191 -2.55 3.06 -14.57
N VAL A 192 -2.55 3.21 -15.91
CA VAL A 192 -2.69 2.06 -16.82
C VAL A 192 -1.47 1.13 -16.73
N ILE A 193 -0.26 1.69 -16.64
CA ILE A 193 0.97 0.91 -16.47
C ILE A 193 0.93 0.15 -15.14
N GLU A 194 0.58 0.80 -14.03
CA GLU A 194 0.40 0.14 -12.73
C GLU A 194 -0.64 -0.99 -12.79
N GLY A 195 -1.78 -0.75 -13.46
CA GLY A 195 -2.80 -1.80 -13.65
C GLY A 195 -2.27 -3.00 -14.43
N ILE A 196 -1.43 -2.79 -15.45
CA ILE A 196 -0.79 -3.86 -16.20
C ILE A 196 0.22 -4.62 -15.34
N LEU A 197 1.04 -3.90 -14.55
CA LEU A 197 2.01 -4.51 -13.64
C LEU A 197 1.32 -5.41 -12.61
N VAL A 198 0.23 -4.94 -12.00
CA VAL A 198 -0.57 -5.74 -11.06
C VAL A 198 -1.14 -7.00 -11.72
N LEU A 199 -1.62 -6.91 -12.95
CA LEU A 199 -2.11 -8.09 -13.68
C LEU A 199 -1.00 -9.11 -13.96
N ILE A 200 0.21 -8.64 -14.29
CA ILE A 200 1.38 -9.50 -14.45
C ILE A 200 1.72 -10.18 -13.13
N SER A 201 1.79 -9.44 -12.02
CA SER A 201 2.02 -9.99 -10.68
C SER A 201 0.98 -11.05 -10.31
N ILE A 202 -0.31 -10.81 -10.57
CA ILE A 202 -1.38 -11.80 -10.32
C ILE A 202 -1.10 -13.09 -11.10
N PHE A 203 -0.80 -12.96 -12.38
CA PHE A 203 -0.56 -14.11 -13.24
C PHE A 203 0.65 -14.93 -12.76
N GLU A 204 1.78 -14.27 -12.46
CA GLU A 204 2.99 -14.90 -11.94
C GLU A 204 2.74 -15.63 -10.62
N ILE A 205 2.00 -15.01 -9.70
CA ILE A 205 1.69 -15.60 -8.39
C ILE A 205 0.78 -16.80 -8.54
N ILE A 206 -0.28 -16.71 -9.37
CA ILE A 206 -1.19 -17.84 -9.62
C ILE A 206 -0.41 -19.01 -10.21
N VAL A 207 0.37 -18.77 -11.27
CA VAL A 207 1.18 -19.81 -11.92
C VAL A 207 2.18 -20.42 -10.94
N GLY A 208 2.91 -19.58 -10.20
CA GLY A 208 3.88 -20.03 -9.21
C GLY A 208 3.24 -20.84 -8.08
N PHE A 209 2.11 -20.40 -7.53
CA PHE A 209 1.37 -21.13 -6.50
C PHE A 209 0.81 -22.45 -7.01
N THR A 210 0.33 -22.50 -8.27
CA THR A 210 -0.13 -23.74 -8.90
C THR A 210 1.03 -24.73 -9.08
N ILE A 211 2.18 -24.29 -9.59
CA ILE A 211 3.38 -25.14 -9.77
C ILE A 211 3.88 -25.67 -8.42
N LEU A 212 3.87 -24.83 -7.38
CA LEU A 212 4.32 -25.19 -6.04
C LEU A 212 3.29 -26.03 -5.25
N GLY A 213 2.11 -26.28 -5.82
CA GLY A 213 1.06 -27.09 -5.20
C GLY A 213 0.43 -26.42 -3.98
N ILE A 214 0.36 -25.09 -3.95
CA ILE A 214 -0.28 -24.33 -2.88
C ILE A 214 -1.81 -24.44 -3.01
N PRO A 215 -2.51 -24.90 -1.96
CA PRO A 215 -3.97 -24.97 -1.98
C PRO A 215 -4.54 -23.56 -2.17
N ASN A 216 -5.60 -23.46 -2.97
CA ASN A 216 -6.27 -22.19 -3.28
C ASN A 216 -5.34 -21.13 -3.93
N GLY A 217 -4.30 -21.57 -4.64
CA GLY A 217 -3.31 -20.70 -5.28
C GLY A 217 -3.90 -19.64 -6.22
N PHE A 218 -4.97 -19.95 -6.95
CA PHE A 218 -5.67 -19.00 -7.81
C PHE A 218 -6.23 -17.81 -7.00
N MET A 219 -6.95 -18.10 -5.92
CA MET A 219 -7.60 -17.08 -5.11
C MET A 219 -6.58 -16.28 -4.30
N LEU A 220 -5.57 -16.95 -3.72
CA LEU A 220 -4.46 -16.28 -3.05
C LEU A 220 -3.65 -15.39 -4.00
N GLY A 221 -3.51 -15.76 -5.27
CA GLY A 221 -2.87 -14.93 -6.28
C GLY A 221 -3.64 -13.66 -6.61
N ILE A 222 -4.97 -13.74 -6.73
CA ILE A 222 -5.83 -12.54 -6.87
C ILE A 222 -5.67 -11.64 -5.65
N VAL A 223 -5.68 -12.23 -4.45
CA VAL A 223 -5.51 -11.50 -3.20
C VAL A 223 -4.18 -10.76 -3.17
N CYS A 224 -3.09 -11.45 -3.54
CA CYS A 224 -1.77 -10.84 -3.63
C CYS A 224 -1.75 -9.68 -4.63
N GLY A 225 -2.38 -9.82 -5.81
CA GLY A 225 -2.47 -8.74 -6.79
C GLY A 225 -3.14 -7.47 -6.28
N VAL A 226 -4.25 -7.61 -5.55
CA VAL A 226 -4.93 -6.46 -4.92
C VAL A 226 -4.00 -5.79 -3.91
N LEU A 227 -3.27 -6.59 -3.11
CA LEU A 227 -2.30 -6.06 -2.16
C LEU A 227 -1.09 -5.43 -2.84
N ASP A 228 -0.70 -5.91 -4.03
CA ASP A 228 0.44 -5.42 -4.80
C ASP A 228 0.29 -3.95 -5.21
N ILE A 229 -0.94 -3.42 -5.24
CA ILE A 229 -1.22 -1.98 -5.39
C ILE A 229 -0.52 -1.15 -4.30
N LEU A 230 -0.29 -1.73 -3.10
CA LEU A 230 0.42 -1.08 -2.01
C LEU A 230 1.92 -1.34 -2.12
N PRO A 231 2.75 -0.29 -2.28
CA PRO A 231 4.20 -0.45 -2.34
C PRO A 231 4.75 -0.99 -1.01
N TYR A 232 5.80 -1.83 -1.07
CA TYR A 232 6.53 -2.45 0.05
C TYR A 232 5.75 -3.44 0.94
N VAL A 233 4.46 -3.21 1.16
CA VAL A 233 3.61 -4.03 2.05
C VAL A 233 2.90 -5.15 1.30
N GLY A 234 2.71 -5.02 -0.02
CA GLY A 234 1.73 -5.76 -0.81
C GLY A 234 1.70 -7.28 -0.62
N THR A 235 2.40 -8.02 -1.47
CA THR A 235 2.27 -9.49 -1.53
C THR A 235 2.94 -10.21 -0.36
N ILE A 236 3.90 -9.55 0.32
CA ILE A 236 4.71 -10.15 1.38
C ILE A 236 3.86 -10.60 2.59
N ILE A 237 2.74 -9.91 2.87
CA ILE A 237 1.79 -10.29 3.94
C ILE A 237 1.24 -11.71 3.74
N VAL A 238 1.05 -12.11 2.47
CA VAL A 238 0.52 -13.44 2.13
C VAL A 238 1.64 -14.46 2.01
N PHE A 239 2.78 -14.09 1.42
CA PHE A 239 3.90 -15.01 1.23
C PHE A 239 4.52 -15.47 2.56
N ILE A 240 4.74 -14.57 3.53
CA ILE A 240 5.35 -14.91 4.83
C ILE A 240 4.63 -16.07 5.55
N PRO A 241 3.32 -16.00 5.83
CA PRO A 241 2.64 -17.08 6.55
C PRO A 241 2.64 -18.39 5.78
N ILE A 242 2.56 -18.36 4.45
CA ILE A 242 2.59 -19.57 3.61
C ILE A 242 3.99 -20.19 3.61
N ILE A 243 5.05 -19.38 3.55
CA ILE A 243 6.44 -19.85 3.63
C ILE A 243 6.68 -20.51 5.00
N ILE A 244 6.32 -19.81 6.09
CA ILE A 244 6.46 -20.33 7.46
C ILE A 244 5.69 -21.65 7.62
N TYR A 245 4.45 -21.70 7.13
CA TYR A 245 3.64 -22.92 7.13
C TYR A 245 4.37 -24.08 6.45
N ASN A 246 4.92 -23.87 5.25
CA ASN A 246 5.61 -24.92 4.51
C ASN A 246 6.93 -25.36 5.17
N ILE A 247 7.66 -24.45 5.82
CA ILE A 247 8.86 -24.78 6.61
C ILE A 247 8.48 -25.69 7.78
N ILE A 248 7.43 -25.33 8.54
CA ILE A 248 6.96 -26.13 9.68
C ILE A 248 6.48 -27.51 9.23
N MET A 249 5.80 -27.58 8.08
CA MET A 249 5.37 -28.84 7.47
C MET A 249 6.51 -29.64 6.82
N LYS A 250 7.78 -29.23 7.02
CA LYS A 250 8.98 -29.85 6.45
C LYS A 250 8.98 -29.93 4.91
N LYS A 251 8.18 -29.08 4.25
CA LYS A 251 8.13 -28.94 2.79
C LYS A 251 9.14 -27.89 2.33
N TYR A 252 10.42 -28.17 2.57
CA TYR A 252 11.50 -27.19 2.32
C TYR A 252 11.63 -26.80 0.84
N ILE A 253 11.41 -27.74 -0.08
CA ILE A 253 11.44 -27.47 -1.53
C ILE A 253 10.36 -26.44 -1.91
N THR A 254 9.13 -26.63 -1.41
CA THR A 254 8.03 -25.67 -1.62
C THR A 254 8.32 -24.32 -0.96
N ALA A 255 8.87 -24.30 0.25
CA ALA A 255 9.22 -23.06 0.94
C ALA A 255 10.31 -22.26 0.22
N ILE A 256 11.38 -22.92 -0.25
CA ILE A 256 12.44 -22.28 -1.04
C ILE A 256 11.85 -21.80 -2.37
N GLY A 257 11.02 -22.61 -3.03
CA GLY A 257 10.32 -22.23 -4.25
C GLY A 257 9.45 -20.98 -4.07
N LEU A 258 8.75 -20.83 -2.94
CA LEU A 258 7.98 -19.63 -2.61
C LEU A 258 8.85 -18.39 -2.41
N VAL A 259 10.01 -18.54 -1.76
CA VAL A 259 10.97 -17.42 -1.60
C VAL A 259 11.54 -17.00 -2.95
N CYS A 260 11.95 -17.97 -3.79
CA CYS A 260 12.43 -17.69 -5.14
C CYS A 260 11.36 -17.02 -6.00
N LEU A 261 10.11 -17.50 -5.92
CA LEU A 261 8.97 -16.90 -6.61
C LEU A 261 8.76 -15.45 -6.17
N TYR A 262 8.77 -15.17 -4.85
CA TYR A 262 8.63 -13.81 -4.32
C TYR A 262 9.73 -12.87 -4.85
N ILE A 263 10.98 -13.31 -4.82
CA ILE A 263 12.11 -12.53 -5.34
C ILE A 263 11.95 -12.29 -6.85
N LEU A 264 11.54 -13.31 -7.62
CA LEU A 264 11.30 -13.18 -9.06
C LEU A 264 10.25 -12.11 -9.34
N ILE A 265 9.10 -12.15 -8.66
CA ILE A 265 8.03 -11.17 -8.83
C ILE A 265 8.54 -9.77 -8.52
N GLN A 266 9.28 -9.60 -7.41
CA GLN A 266 9.83 -8.30 -7.03
C GLN A 266 10.78 -7.74 -8.09
N VAL A 267 11.68 -8.58 -8.61
CA VAL A 267 12.63 -8.19 -9.66
C VAL A 267 11.91 -7.87 -10.96
N VAL A 268 10.98 -8.71 -11.40
CA VAL A 268 10.21 -8.46 -12.63
C VAL A 268 9.42 -7.17 -12.50
N ARG A 269 8.76 -6.95 -11.36
CA ARG A 269 8.01 -5.73 -11.08
C ARG A 269 8.91 -4.50 -11.17
N GLU A 270 10.01 -4.47 -10.43
CA GLU A 270 10.93 -3.32 -10.42
C GLU A 270 11.56 -3.05 -11.80
N VAL A 271 11.90 -4.10 -12.56
CA VAL A 271 12.44 -3.96 -13.92
C VAL A 271 11.39 -3.44 -14.89
N LEU A 272 10.17 -3.97 -14.86
CA LEU A 272 9.09 -3.52 -15.71
C LEU A 272 8.68 -2.09 -15.34
N GLU A 273 8.58 -1.77 -14.05
CA GLU A 273 8.31 -0.43 -13.54
C GLU A 273 9.40 0.54 -14.05
N ALA A 274 10.68 0.21 -13.90
CA ALA A 274 11.78 1.01 -14.44
C ALA A 274 11.73 1.14 -15.97
N LYS A 275 11.32 0.11 -16.71
CA LYS A 275 11.20 0.15 -18.17
C LYS A 275 10.02 1.02 -18.65
N PHE A 276 8.89 0.92 -17.97
CA PHE A 276 7.65 1.63 -18.35
C PHE A 276 7.63 3.08 -17.84
N LEU A 277 8.22 3.36 -16.67
CA LEU A 277 8.28 4.70 -16.07
C LEU A 277 9.60 5.43 -16.38
N GLY A 278 10.70 4.71 -16.52
CA GLY A 278 12.02 5.29 -16.81
C GLY A 278 12.08 6.01 -18.16
N ALA A 279 11.22 5.66 -19.11
CA ALA A 279 11.11 6.35 -20.40
C ALA A 279 10.38 7.71 -20.33
N LYS A 280 9.78 8.09 -19.19
CA LYS A 280 8.96 9.31 -19.08
C LYS A 280 9.32 10.26 -17.94
N LEU A 281 10.04 9.81 -16.91
CA LEU A 281 10.35 10.65 -15.76
C LEU A 281 11.71 11.37 -15.85
N ASP A 282 12.63 10.96 -16.73
CA ASP A 282 13.97 11.58 -16.91
C ASP A 282 14.66 11.86 -15.54
N ILE A 283 14.42 11.03 -14.52
CA ILE A 283 14.98 11.16 -13.17
C ILE A 283 15.77 9.89 -12.90
N HIS A 284 17.00 10.05 -12.41
CA HIS A 284 17.84 8.91 -12.06
C HIS A 284 17.16 8.07 -10.95
N PRO A 285 16.98 6.74 -11.11
CA PRO A 285 16.27 5.88 -10.16
C PRO A 285 16.76 6.02 -8.71
N LEU A 286 18.06 6.26 -8.53
CA LEU A 286 18.68 6.49 -7.22
C LEU A 286 18.11 7.71 -6.48
N VAL A 287 17.70 8.77 -7.20
CA VAL A 287 17.04 9.95 -6.59
C VAL A 287 15.65 9.60 -6.08
N ILE A 288 14.91 8.77 -6.83
CA ILE A 288 13.59 8.28 -6.43
C ILE A 288 13.73 7.38 -5.18
N LEU A 289 14.69 6.47 -5.18
CA LEU A 289 14.99 5.58 -4.05
C LEU A 289 15.35 6.36 -2.77
N ILE A 290 16.24 7.35 -2.89
CA ILE A 290 16.58 8.25 -1.77
C ILE A 290 15.35 9.03 -1.31
N SER A 291 14.52 9.52 -2.25
CA SER A 291 13.31 10.28 -1.90
C SER A 291 12.28 9.44 -1.14
N ILE A 292 12.13 8.15 -1.50
CA ILE A 292 11.27 7.20 -0.81
C ILE A 292 11.81 6.96 0.60
N TYR A 293 13.10 6.67 0.74
CA TYR A 293 13.72 6.40 2.03
C TYR A 293 13.64 7.60 2.98
N VAL A 294 14.05 8.78 2.50
CA VAL A 294 14.00 10.03 3.26
C VAL A 294 12.56 10.40 3.59
N GLY A 295 11.65 10.31 2.62
CA GLY A 295 10.23 10.54 2.83
C GLY A 295 9.65 9.60 3.90
N MET A 296 9.95 8.31 3.81
CA MET A 296 9.50 7.29 4.76
C MET A 296 9.99 7.58 6.19
N ASN A 297 11.25 7.97 6.36
CA ASN A 297 11.78 8.31 7.69
C ASN A 297 11.12 9.55 8.31
N ILE A 298 10.81 10.57 7.51
CA ILE A 298 10.25 11.83 8.02
C ILE A 298 8.73 11.71 8.22
N PHE A 299 8.02 11.16 7.24
CA PHE A 299 6.56 11.20 7.16
C PHE A 299 5.89 9.82 7.25
N GLY A 300 6.66 8.74 7.44
CA GLY A 300 6.13 7.37 7.47
C GLY A 300 5.64 6.91 6.08
N ILE A 301 4.64 6.02 6.05
CA ILE A 301 4.08 5.49 4.80
C ILE A 301 3.61 6.60 3.84
N LEU A 302 3.11 7.73 4.36
CA LEU A 302 2.75 8.89 3.52
C LEU A 302 3.95 9.47 2.78
N GLY A 303 5.11 9.48 3.41
CA GLY A 303 6.36 9.97 2.83
C GLY A 303 6.90 9.09 1.71
N MET A 304 6.53 7.81 1.69
CA MET A 304 6.88 6.89 0.61
C MET A 304 6.30 7.34 -0.74
N ILE A 305 5.05 7.82 -0.73
CA ILE A 305 4.36 8.34 -1.91
C ILE A 305 4.78 9.79 -2.16
N ALA A 306 4.88 10.57 -1.09
CA ALA A 306 5.16 11.99 -1.15
C ALA A 306 6.60 12.30 -1.62
N GLY A 307 7.57 11.46 -1.27
CA GLY A 307 8.99 11.62 -1.63
C GLY A 307 9.23 11.71 -3.14
N PRO A 308 8.83 10.70 -3.93
CA PRO A 308 8.95 10.74 -5.40
C PRO A 308 8.21 11.91 -6.02
N MET A 309 7.01 12.24 -5.51
CA MET A 309 6.24 13.39 -6.01
C MET A 309 7.00 14.70 -5.80
N TYR A 310 7.58 14.92 -4.62
CA TYR A 310 8.43 16.08 -4.37
C TYR A 310 9.64 16.10 -5.31
N SER A 311 10.32 14.96 -5.52
CA SER A 311 11.47 14.89 -6.44
C SER A 311 11.13 15.22 -7.88
N ILE A 312 9.95 14.80 -8.36
CA ILE A 312 9.45 15.13 -9.70
C ILE A 312 9.18 16.64 -9.81
N ILE A 313 8.46 17.21 -8.83
CA ILE A 313 8.16 18.65 -8.79
C ILE A 313 9.45 19.48 -8.68
N ALA A 314 10.37 19.07 -7.82
CA ALA A 314 11.66 19.72 -7.63
C ALA A 314 12.48 19.72 -8.92
N LYS A 315 12.52 18.58 -9.63
CA LYS A 315 13.15 18.51 -10.94
C LYS A 315 12.49 19.49 -11.91
N GLU A 316 11.17 19.52 -11.99
CA GLU A 316 10.45 20.39 -12.90
C GLU A 316 10.70 21.88 -12.59
N ILE A 317 10.88 22.25 -11.32
CA ILE A 317 11.29 23.62 -10.91
C ILE A 317 12.74 23.92 -11.32
N ILE A 318 13.65 22.94 -11.23
CA ILE A 318 15.06 23.11 -11.60
C ILE A 318 15.22 23.24 -13.12
N TYR A 319 14.56 22.34 -13.86
CA TYR A 319 14.71 22.16 -15.31
C TYR A 319 13.63 22.84 -16.15
N SER A 320 12.60 23.47 -15.55
CA SER A 320 11.79 24.43 -16.30
C SER A 320 12.68 25.60 -16.68
N THR A 321 13.11 25.57 -17.95
CA THR A 321 13.67 26.71 -18.65
C THR A 321 12.55 27.68 -19.00
N GLU A 322 12.91 28.96 -19.04
CA GLU A 322 12.18 30.02 -19.73
C GLU A 322 11.77 29.59 -21.15
#